data_AF-A0AAD5Q313-F1
#
_entry.id   AF-A0AAD5Q313-F1
#
_cell.length_a   1.000
_cell.length_b   1.000
_cell.length_c   1.000
_cell.angle_alpha   90.00
_cell.angle_beta   90.00
_cell.angle_gamma   90.00
#
_symmetry.space_group_name_H-M   'P 1'
#
loop_
_entity.id
_entity.type
_entity.pdbx_description
1 polymer ?
#
loop_
_entity_poly.entity_id
_entity_poly.type
_entity_poly.pdbx_seq_one_letter_code
_entity_poly.pdbx_strand_id
1 'polypeptide(L)'
;MHSGLPIFRHRPAPVQIAFLGYPMTTGDATIDWIVTDAVSTPVETSDAFFTEKLLVLPTHYIVNDHLQMLGHTLQDARPTLVTLLQAPSPRTPLVTRQLAFLKSLGDGVVVFATFSNWQKMDPPVFDAWMQILRRVPNSVLWFLRYSGHVDAVERLRAEASAHGVDGDTRLVTTDLAPWINHTFVKRAADLVLDTSLKNGHTTLLDALCAGVPVLTLEGTRMSNRAGSSMLHSLDLRAATIVHSFKEYVDVAVKLATTMLDARRQRVDTTADRRVLLRRLRETLEQRRLSYPLFDTERYTARFHSALETALGLATMGRKTRRLHALVAVGKHEEVVSPRSFLVLSALHDDEDDEEEDEELAPTREDSDDVSAAAAADDDDDLDTAAVDSSEPTGAAVAPVLLHIGAQAAAKHPEWRIVDIQPGDYVDDVLPMDDLSPSYDDDSVNAIYASHVLEHCHYGVFVQHVQRTLREWHRVLAPGGRLLLAVPVLSALSRLFVNESLSDAERFFVMRVMYGGQVDAFDVHRVGLNDVDSGDFPRKRGLL
;
A
#
# COMPACT_ATOMS: atom_id res chain seq x y z
N MET A 1 10.58 9.42 -9.76
CA MET A 1 10.29 8.10 -10.35
C MET A 1 11.16 7.92 -11.57
N HIS A 2 11.99 6.89 -11.61
CA HIS A 2 12.70 6.49 -12.83
C HIS A 2 11.81 5.47 -13.55
N SER A 3 11.48 5.71 -14.82
CA SER A 3 10.55 4.86 -15.59
C SER A 3 11.12 3.48 -15.96
N GLY A 4 12.39 3.21 -15.67
CA GLY A 4 13.08 1.98 -16.09
C GLY A 4 13.37 1.89 -17.59
N LEU A 5 12.69 2.68 -18.45
CA LEU A 5 12.81 2.64 -19.92
C LEU A 5 14.25 2.68 -20.46
N PRO A 6 15.21 3.45 -19.91
CA PRO A 6 16.60 3.39 -20.37
C PRO A 6 17.20 1.97 -20.34
N ILE A 7 16.81 1.12 -19.38
CA ILE A 7 17.25 -0.28 -19.31
C ILE A 7 16.65 -1.08 -20.46
N PHE A 8 15.35 -0.92 -20.73
CA PHE A 8 14.62 -1.62 -21.80
C PHE A 8 15.15 -1.28 -23.20
N ARG A 9 15.78 -0.11 -23.40
CA ARG A 9 16.41 0.26 -24.68
C ARG A 9 17.62 -0.61 -25.03
N HIS A 10 18.30 -1.18 -24.03
CA HIS A 10 19.36 -2.15 -24.25
C HIS A 10 18.84 -3.54 -24.66
N ARG A 11 17.51 -3.73 -24.66
CA ARG A 11 16.83 -4.99 -24.96
C ARG A 11 17.40 -6.20 -24.20
N PRO A 12 17.49 -6.16 -22.85
CA PRO A 12 17.99 -7.27 -22.05
C PRO A 12 17.16 -8.56 -22.18
N ALA A 13 15.91 -8.46 -22.65
CA ALA A 13 15.05 -9.61 -22.93
C ALA A 13 14.58 -9.62 -24.40
N PRO A 14 14.38 -10.81 -24.99
CA PRO A 14 13.92 -10.93 -26.38
C PRO A 14 12.48 -10.43 -26.58
N VAL A 15 11.68 -10.40 -25.51
CA VAL A 15 10.31 -9.88 -25.46
C VAL A 15 10.22 -8.92 -24.27
N GLN A 16 9.69 -7.72 -24.50
CA GLN A 16 9.52 -6.70 -23.48
C GLN A 16 8.06 -6.24 -23.45
N ILE A 17 7.43 -6.29 -22.28
CA ILE A 17 5.99 -6.03 -22.14
C ILE A 17 5.77 -4.99 -21.05
N ALA A 18 4.99 -3.94 -21.36
CA ALA A 18 4.54 -2.95 -20.39
C ALA A 18 3.28 -3.44 -19.64
N PHE A 19 3.35 -3.37 -18.32
CA PHE A 19 2.29 -3.71 -17.37
C PHE A 19 2.75 -3.29 -15.97
N LEU A 20 1.96 -2.83 -15.00
CA LEU A 20 0.57 -2.35 -14.93
C LEU A 20 0.52 -0.83 -14.68
N GLY A 21 1.61 -0.27 -14.12
CA GLY A 21 1.60 1.01 -13.40
C GLY A 21 1.43 2.27 -14.25
N TYR A 22 1.46 2.17 -15.57
CA TYR A 22 1.27 3.30 -16.49
C TYR A 22 0.17 2.98 -17.50
N PRO A 23 -1.07 3.50 -17.32
CA PRO A 23 -2.24 3.15 -18.13
C PRO A 23 -2.31 3.96 -19.43
N MET A 24 -1.18 4.06 -20.13
CA MET A 24 -0.96 4.78 -21.39
C MET A 24 0.24 4.14 -22.13
N THR A 25 0.43 4.47 -23.40
CA THR A 25 1.62 4.05 -24.16
C THR A 25 2.91 4.54 -23.50
N THR A 26 3.95 3.71 -23.46
CA THR A 26 5.30 4.13 -23.06
C THR A 26 5.93 5.07 -24.08
N GLY A 27 5.46 5.05 -25.34
CA GLY A 27 6.04 5.78 -26.45
C GLY A 27 7.40 5.24 -26.90
N ASP A 28 7.86 4.12 -26.34
CA ASP A 28 9.18 3.57 -26.60
C ASP A 28 9.09 2.34 -27.51
N ALA A 29 9.69 2.42 -28.70
CA ALA A 29 9.66 1.36 -29.71
C ALA A 29 10.39 0.07 -29.27
N THR A 30 11.08 0.08 -28.13
CA THR A 30 11.72 -1.12 -27.57
C THR A 30 10.76 -1.99 -26.77
N ILE A 31 9.60 -1.47 -26.35
CA ILE A 31 8.56 -2.24 -25.70
C ILE A 31 7.67 -2.87 -26.78
N ASP A 32 7.59 -4.21 -26.79
CA ASP A 32 6.93 -4.95 -27.86
C ASP A 32 5.40 -4.98 -27.66
N TRP A 33 4.94 -5.23 -26.44
CA TRP A 33 3.52 -5.26 -26.10
C TRP A 33 3.16 -4.45 -24.86
N ILE A 34 1.90 -4.07 -24.74
CA ILE A 34 1.29 -3.57 -23.50
C ILE A 34 0.09 -4.45 -23.14
N VAL A 35 0.02 -4.88 -21.89
CA VAL A 35 -1.10 -5.68 -21.38
C VAL A 35 -2.32 -4.78 -21.17
N THR A 36 -3.46 -5.22 -21.70
CA THR A 36 -4.71 -4.45 -21.68
C THR A 36 -5.93 -5.38 -21.79
N ASP A 37 -7.13 -4.83 -22.01
CA ASP A 37 -8.36 -5.58 -22.30
C ASP A 37 -9.23 -4.85 -23.35
N ALA A 38 -10.23 -5.57 -23.87
CA ALA A 38 -11.08 -5.08 -24.96
C ALA A 38 -11.96 -3.87 -24.59
N VAL A 39 -12.18 -3.60 -23.30
CA VAL A 39 -12.97 -2.46 -22.82
C VAL A 39 -12.07 -1.26 -22.59
N SER A 40 -10.93 -1.42 -21.93
CA SER A 40 -10.02 -0.33 -21.61
C SER A 40 -9.27 0.20 -22.84
N THR A 41 -8.90 -0.68 -23.78
CA THR A 41 -8.36 -0.30 -25.09
C THR A 41 -8.99 -1.11 -26.22
N PRO A 42 -10.17 -0.70 -26.73
CA PRO A 42 -10.76 -1.33 -27.89
C PRO A 42 -9.81 -1.21 -29.09
N VAL A 43 -9.39 -2.35 -29.66
CA VAL A 43 -8.32 -2.43 -30.67
C VAL A 43 -8.64 -1.56 -31.88
N GLU A 44 -9.93 -1.52 -32.26
CA GLU A 44 -10.46 -0.80 -33.41
C GLU A 44 -10.27 0.72 -33.31
N THR A 45 -10.20 1.25 -32.09
CA THR A 45 -10.11 2.69 -31.84
C THR A 45 -8.79 3.10 -31.18
N SER A 46 -8.02 2.14 -30.68
CA SER A 46 -6.84 2.40 -29.85
C SER A 46 -5.50 2.19 -30.56
N ASP A 47 -5.41 1.38 -31.64
CA ASP A 47 -4.12 1.00 -32.26
C ASP A 47 -3.24 2.21 -32.63
N ALA A 48 -3.83 3.28 -33.15
CA ALA A 48 -3.09 4.48 -33.55
C ALA A 48 -2.43 5.26 -32.38
N PHE A 49 -2.81 4.97 -31.14
CA PHE A 49 -2.36 5.70 -29.94
C PHE A 49 -1.29 4.95 -29.13
N PHE A 50 -0.91 3.73 -29.54
CA PHE A 50 0.11 2.94 -28.85
C PHE A 50 1.28 2.62 -29.76
N THR A 51 2.50 2.84 -29.26
CA THR A 51 3.72 2.34 -29.94
C THR A 51 3.86 0.84 -29.80
N GLU A 52 3.42 0.29 -28.66
CA GLU A 52 3.38 -1.13 -28.38
C GLU A 52 2.21 -1.80 -29.08
N LYS A 53 2.32 -3.12 -29.30
CA LYS A 53 1.15 -3.91 -29.69
C LYS A 53 0.30 -4.28 -28.48
N LEU A 54 -1.00 -4.34 -28.68
CA LEU A 54 -1.95 -4.65 -27.61
C LEU A 54 -1.93 -6.15 -27.34
N LEU A 55 -1.64 -6.53 -26.09
CA LEU A 55 -1.83 -7.88 -25.56
C LEU A 55 -3.11 -7.87 -24.73
N VAL A 56 -4.21 -8.26 -25.38
CA VAL A 56 -5.58 -8.09 -24.89
C VAL A 56 -5.98 -9.32 -24.08
N LEU A 57 -6.12 -9.12 -22.76
CA LEU A 57 -6.66 -10.11 -21.84
C LEU A 57 -8.17 -10.26 -22.05
N PRO A 58 -8.71 -11.46 -21.77
CA PRO A 58 -10.11 -11.76 -22.05
C PRO A 58 -11.12 -11.10 -21.11
N THR A 59 -10.71 -10.73 -19.90
CA THR A 59 -11.62 -10.22 -18.85
C THR A 59 -11.37 -8.75 -18.58
N HIS A 60 -10.23 -8.43 -17.97
CA HIS A 60 -9.80 -7.09 -17.60
C HIS A 60 -8.29 -7.08 -17.44
N TYR A 61 -7.68 -5.90 -17.57
CA TYR A 61 -6.24 -5.75 -17.42
C TYR A 61 -5.77 -5.60 -15.97
N ILE A 62 -6.65 -5.30 -15.02
CA ILE A 62 -6.23 -4.86 -13.67
C ILE A 62 -6.24 -6.02 -12.68
N VAL A 63 -5.07 -6.39 -12.17
CA VAL A 63 -4.93 -7.36 -11.07
C VAL A 63 -4.97 -6.67 -9.70
N ASN A 64 -5.41 -7.40 -8.68
CA ASN A 64 -5.51 -6.96 -7.30
C ASN A 64 -5.69 -8.15 -6.36
N ASP A 65 -5.47 -8.00 -5.05
CA ASP A 65 -5.53 -9.10 -4.07
C ASP A 65 -6.55 -8.86 -2.93
N HIS A 66 -7.61 -8.10 -3.21
CA HIS A 66 -8.47 -7.57 -2.13
C HIS A 66 -9.25 -8.65 -1.39
N LEU A 67 -9.70 -9.73 -2.05
CA LEU A 67 -10.48 -10.78 -1.35
C LEU A 67 -9.61 -11.64 -0.44
N GLN A 68 -8.32 -11.75 -0.74
CA GLN A 68 -7.33 -12.46 0.04
C GLN A 68 -6.94 -11.64 1.27
N MET A 69 -6.66 -10.34 1.07
CA MET A 69 -6.13 -9.46 2.12
C MET A 69 -7.19 -8.78 2.97
N LEU A 70 -8.40 -8.55 2.45
CA LEU A 70 -9.40 -7.67 3.05
C LEU A 70 -10.71 -8.41 3.34
N GLY A 71 -10.62 -9.67 3.78
CA GLY A 71 -11.79 -10.48 4.12
C GLY A 71 -12.67 -9.88 5.22
N HIS A 72 -12.11 -9.05 6.11
CA HIS A 72 -12.89 -8.28 7.10
C HIS A 72 -13.92 -7.32 6.44
N THR A 73 -13.72 -6.94 5.16
CA THR A 73 -14.71 -6.15 4.41
C THR A 73 -15.95 -6.96 4.01
N LEU A 74 -15.89 -8.29 4.12
CA LEU A 74 -17.01 -9.21 3.97
C LEU A 74 -17.81 -9.35 5.26
N GLN A 75 -17.11 -9.18 6.38
CA GLN A 75 -17.63 -9.31 7.72
C GLN A 75 -18.12 -7.92 8.21
N ASP A 76 -18.83 -7.91 9.32
CA ASP A 76 -19.31 -6.70 10.01
C ASP A 76 -20.39 -5.86 9.33
N ALA A 77 -21.11 -5.13 10.19
CA ALA A 77 -22.11 -4.16 9.78
C ALA A 77 -21.44 -2.98 9.06
N ARG A 78 -22.10 -2.48 7.99
CA ARG A 78 -21.59 -1.32 7.26
C ARG A 78 -21.54 -0.09 8.19
N PRO A 79 -20.38 0.59 8.32
CA PRO A 79 -20.30 1.83 9.07
C PRO A 79 -21.14 2.93 8.40
N THR A 80 -21.45 3.98 9.16
CA THR A 80 -22.05 5.20 8.63
C THR A 80 -21.02 6.32 8.61
N LEU A 81 -21.19 7.31 7.73
CA LEU A 81 -20.31 8.49 7.76
C LEU A 81 -20.37 9.22 9.11
N VAL A 82 -21.53 9.16 9.78
CA VAL A 82 -21.74 9.72 11.12
C VAL A 82 -20.84 9.00 12.15
N THR A 83 -20.82 7.66 12.15
CA THR A 83 -19.98 6.88 13.08
C THR A 83 -18.49 7.12 12.83
N LEU A 84 -18.09 7.25 11.56
CA LEU A 84 -16.69 7.55 11.20
C LEU A 84 -16.24 8.94 11.69
N LEU A 85 -17.09 9.96 11.56
CA LEU A 85 -16.80 11.31 12.05
C LEU A 85 -16.94 11.45 13.58
N GLN A 86 -17.57 10.48 14.24
CA GLN A 86 -17.70 10.44 15.69
C GLN A 86 -16.48 9.86 16.41
N ALA A 87 -15.57 9.18 15.71
CA ALA A 87 -14.38 8.54 16.27
C ALA A 87 -13.52 9.50 17.12
N PRO A 88 -12.77 8.98 18.12
CA PRO A 88 -12.06 9.80 19.10
C PRO A 88 -10.84 10.50 18.47
N SER A 89 -11.01 11.78 18.13
CA SER A 89 -9.95 12.74 17.79
C SER A 89 -10.48 14.14 18.10
N PRO A 90 -9.64 15.12 18.50
CA PRO A 90 -10.11 16.50 18.69
C PRO A 90 -10.85 17.00 17.44
N ARG A 91 -12.16 17.22 17.58
CA ARG A 91 -13.01 17.63 16.46
C ARG A 91 -12.80 19.11 16.16
N THR A 92 -12.49 19.42 14.90
CA THR A 92 -12.49 20.80 14.44
C THR A 92 -13.92 21.37 14.44
N PRO A 93 -14.11 22.71 14.50
CA PRO A 93 -15.43 23.33 14.40
C PRO A 93 -16.19 22.90 13.13
N LEU A 94 -15.45 22.70 12.04
CA LEU A 94 -15.95 22.20 10.77
C LEU A 94 -16.52 20.78 10.88
N VAL A 95 -15.77 19.83 11.46
CA VAL A 95 -16.25 18.45 11.66
C VAL A 95 -17.50 18.46 12.54
N THR A 96 -17.54 19.33 13.55
CA THR A 96 -18.72 19.50 14.41
C THR A 96 -19.95 19.96 13.62
N ARG A 97 -19.78 20.94 12.72
CA ARG A 97 -20.86 21.44 11.85
C ARG A 97 -21.34 20.38 10.85
N GLN A 98 -20.42 19.63 10.24
CA GLN A 98 -20.74 18.53 9.34
C GLN A 98 -21.50 17.41 10.05
N LEU A 99 -21.06 17.04 11.25
CA LEU A 99 -21.72 16.03 12.07
C LEU A 99 -23.14 16.47 12.46
N ALA A 100 -23.32 17.74 12.87
CA ALA A 100 -24.63 18.29 13.17
C ALA A 100 -25.56 18.27 11.95
N PHE A 101 -25.04 18.65 10.77
CA PHE A 101 -25.78 18.60 9.52
C PHE A 101 -26.19 17.16 9.17
N LEU A 102 -25.26 16.20 9.17
CA LEU A 102 -25.57 14.79 8.90
C LEU A 102 -26.61 14.23 9.87
N LYS A 103 -26.49 14.53 11.16
CA LYS A 103 -27.49 14.14 12.17
C LYS A 103 -28.86 14.76 11.92
N SER A 104 -28.91 16.00 11.44
CA SER A 104 -30.17 16.68 11.09
C SER A 104 -30.90 16.03 9.91
N LEU A 105 -30.17 15.36 9.01
CA LEU A 105 -30.74 14.59 7.89
C LEU A 105 -31.22 13.19 8.31
N GLY A 106 -30.79 12.69 9.47
CA GLY A 106 -31.08 11.34 9.98
C GLY A 106 -30.66 10.24 9.00
N ASP A 107 -31.43 9.15 8.99
CA ASP A 107 -31.22 8.02 8.07
C ASP A 107 -31.55 8.37 6.61
N GLY A 108 -31.96 9.60 6.32
CA GLY A 108 -32.34 10.08 4.99
C GLY A 108 -31.19 10.66 4.17
N VAL A 109 -29.93 10.58 4.62
CA VAL A 109 -28.78 11.08 3.85
C VAL A 109 -28.32 10.08 2.79
N VAL A 110 -27.95 10.59 1.62
CA VAL A 110 -27.21 9.86 0.57
C VAL A 110 -25.75 10.32 0.61
N VAL A 111 -24.83 9.38 0.81
CA VAL A 111 -23.39 9.67 0.82
C VAL A 111 -22.80 9.37 -0.56
N PHE A 112 -22.66 10.40 -1.40
CA PHE A 112 -21.78 10.29 -2.55
C PHE A 112 -20.33 10.38 -2.09
N ALA A 113 -19.43 9.69 -2.77
CA ALA A 113 -18.01 9.77 -2.45
C ALA A 113 -17.15 9.82 -3.71
N THR A 114 -15.96 10.42 -3.60
CA THR A 114 -14.88 10.22 -4.56
C THR A 114 -13.58 10.04 -3.79
N PHE A 115 -12.99 8.85 -3.96
CA PHE A 115 -11.76 8.46 -3.28
C PHE A 115 -10.54 8.59 -4.20
N SER A 116 -10.69 9.27 -5.35
CA SER A 116 -9.60 9.54 -6.28
C SER A 116 -8.78 10.75 -5.83
N ASN A 117 -7.48 10.72 -6.11
CA ASN A 117 -6.62 11.90 -5.93
C ASN A 117 -7.17 13.09 -6.74
N TRP A 118 -7.14 14.28 -6.16
CA TRP A 118 -7.77 15.49 -6.68
C TRP A 118 -7.25 15.90 -8.06
N GLN A 119 -6.02 15.53 -8.43
CA GLN A 119 -5.44 15.76 -9.77
C GLN A 119 -6.16 14.99 -10.89
N LYS A 120 -7.02 14.03 -10.56
CA LYS A 120 -7.78 13.23 -11.54
C LYS A 120 -9.11 13.89 -11.96
N MET A 121 -9.52 14.94 -11.26
CA MET A 121 -10.74 15.70 -11.51
C MET A 121 -10.47 16.89 -12.43
N ASP A 122 -11.46 17.26 -13.23
CA ASP A 122 -11.53 18.52 -13.98
C ASP A 122 -12.73 19.38 -13.56
N PRO A 123 -12.78 20.67 -13.97
CA PRO A 123 -13.94 21.52 -13.69
C PRO A 123 -15.29 20.96 -14.18
N PRO A 124 -15.39 20.34 -15.38
CA PRO A 124 -16.65 19.72 -15.83
C PRO A 124 -17.21 18.63 -14.91
N VAL A 125 -16.38 17.71 -14.39
CA VAL A 125 -16.88 16.67 -13.47
C VAL A 125 -17.24 17.26 -12.10
N PHE A 126 -16.51 18.29 -11.64
CA PHE A 126 -16.86 19.00 -10.42
C PHE A 126 -18.22 19.71 -10.54
N ASP A 127 -18.48 20.40 -11.65
CA ASP A 127 -19.80 21.01 -11.91
C ASP A 127 -20.91 19.93 -11.95
N ALA A 128 -20.66 18.79 -12.59
CA ALA A 128 -21.60 17.67 -12.57
C ALA A 128 -21.92 17.20 -11.15
N TRP A 129 -20.91 17.09 -10.27
CA TRP A 129 -21.14 16.77 -8.85
C TRP A 129 -21.96 17.84 -8.14
N MET A 130 -21.72 19.12 -8.41
CA MET A 130 -22.52 20.21 -7.82
C MET A 130 -23.98 20.19 -8.31
N GLN A 131 -24.20 19.87 -9.59
CA GLN A 131 -25.54 19.65 -10.13
C GLN A 131 -26.26 18.49 -9.44
N ILE A 132 -25.56 17.37 -9.17
CA ILE A 132 -26.09 16.23 -8.41
C ILE A 132 -26.50 16.69 -7.00
N LEU A 133 -25.62 17.37 -6.28
CA LEU A 133 -25.88 17.83 -4.90
C LEU A 133 -27.04 18.83 -4.80
N ARG A 134 -27.24 19.68 -5.81
CA ARG A 134 -28.41 20.59 -5.89
C ARG A 134 -29.72 19.83 -6.13
N ARG A 135 -29.69 18.78 -6.95
CA ARG A 135 -30.87 17.96 -7.27
C ARG A 135 -31.20 16.93 -6.18
N VAL A 136 -30.25 16.62 -5.31
CA VAL A 136 -30.41 15.71 -4.17
C VAL A 136 -30.08 16.46 -2.87
N PRO A 137 -31.01 17.25 -2.31
CA PRO A 137 -30.71 18.12 -1.16
C PRO A 137 -30.28 17.35 0.10
N ASN A 138 -30.78 16.13 0.29
CA ASN A 138 -30.40 15.24 1.40
C ASN A 138 -29.19 14.36 1.03
N SER A 139 -28.11 14.96 0.56
CA SER A 139 -26.90 14.22 0.22
C SER A 139 -25.64 14.95 0.63
N VAL A 140 -24.51 14.27 0.68
CA VAL A 140 -23.18 14.88 0.81
C VAL A 140 -22.23 14.29 -0.22
N LEU A 141 -21.13 14.98 -0.50
CA LEU A 141 -20.01 14.45 -1.26
C LEU A 141 -18.79 14.33 -0.35
N TRP A 142 -18.28 13.11 -0.22
CA TRP A 142 -17.16 12.76 0.64
C TRP A 142 -15.86 12.62 -0.17
N PHE A 143 -14.81 13.33 0.24
CA PHE A 143 -13.45 13.27 -0.30
C PHE A 143 -12.45 12.73 0.73
N LEU A 144 -11.34 12.15 0.24
CA LEU A 144 -10.14 11.91 1.05
C LEU A 144 -9.19 13.10 0.96
N ARG A 145 -8.53 13.43 2.08
CA ARG A 145 -7.45 14.42 2.14
C ARG A 145 -6.13 13.78 1.73
N TYR A 146 -5.51 14.34 0.71
CA TYR A 146 -4.18 13.91 0.25
C TYR A 146 -3.10 14.89 0.72
N SER A 147 -1.93 14.37 1.06
CA SER A 147 -0.77 15.18 1.44
C SER A 147 -0.31 16.07 0.26
N GLY A 148 0.35 17.19 0.59
CA GLY A 148 0.86 18.13 -0.42
C GLY A 148 -0.18 19.10 -1.01
N HIS A 149 -1.41 19.13 -0.46
CA HIS A 149 -2.51 19.94 -0.98
C HIS A 149 -3.24 20.73 0.14
N VAL A 150 -2.49 21.48 0.94
CA VAL A 150 -2.99 22.16 2.16
C VAL A 150 -4.25 23.00 1.93
N ASP A 151 -4.27 23.82 0.87
CA ASP A 151 -5.39 24.76 0.61
C ASP A 151 -6.55 24.15 -0.20
N ALA A 152 -6.40 22.94 -0.74
CA ALA A 152 -7.33 22.46 -1.75
C ALA A 152 -8.73 22.16 -1.18
N VAL A 153 -8.84 21.74 0.09
CA VAL A 153 -10.14 21.58 0.74
C VAL A 153 -10.91 22.91 0.79
N GLU A 154 -10.24 24.00 1.19
CA GLU A 154 -10.87 25.31 1.29
C GLU A 154 -11.29 25.84 -0.08
N ARG A 155 -10.45 25.65 -1.10
CA ARG A 155 -10.76 26.02 -2.50
C ARG A 155 -11.96 25.25 -3.04
N LEU A 156 -12.03 23.94 -2.80
CA LEU A 156 -13.17 23.12 -3.24
C LEU A 156 -14.48 23.55 -2.57
N ARG A 157 -14.43 23.99 -1.31
CA ARG A 157 -15.61 24.53 -0.62
C ARG A 157 -16.07 25.88 -1.15
N ALA A 158 -15.13 26.77 -1.43
CA ALA A 158 -15.41 28.05 -2.05
C ALA A 158 -16.03 27.83 -3.44
N GLU A 159 -15.48 26.90 -4.22
CA GLU A 159 -16.00 26.54 -5.54
C GLU A 159 -17.41 25.93 -5.46
N ALA A 160 -17.67 25.05 -4.49
CA ALA A 160 -19.02 24.52 -4.26
C ALA A 160 -20.02 25.63 -3.90
N SER A 161 -19.60 26.57 -3.07
CA SER A 161 -20.42 27.73 -2.68
C SER A 161 -20.74 28.62 -3.88
N ALA A 162 -19.79 28.81 -4.80
CA ALA A 162 -20.01 29.52 -6.06
C ALA A 162 -21.03 28.79 -6.97
N HIS A 163 -21.16 27.47 -6.83
CA HIS A 163 -22.18 26.65 -7.51
C HIS A 163 -23.51 26.54 -6.74
N GLY A 164 -23.69 27.28 -5.64
CA GLY A 164 -24.91 27.27 -4.84
C GLY A 164 -25.06 26.04 -3.94
N VAL A 165 -23.95 25.40 -3.56
CA VAL A 165 -23.91 24.26 -2.63
C VAL A 165 -23.11 24.69 -1.39
N ASP A 166 -23.66 24.52 -0.18
CA ASP A 166 -22.94 24.85 1.06
C ASP A 166 -21.71 23.92 1.24
N GLY A 167 -20.53 24.43 0.87
CA GLY A 167 -19.28 23.66 0.90
C GLY A 167 -18.88 23.19 2.29
N ASP A 168 -19.26 23.92 3.34
CA ASP A 168 -18.87 23.57 4.72
C ASP A 168 -19.59 22.31 5.21
N THR A 169 -20.86 22.15 4.84
CA THR A 169 -21.71 21.04 5.31
C THR A 169 -21.85 19.91 4.28
N ARG A 170 -21.85 20.24 2.98
CA ARG A 170 -22.10 19.28 1.90
C ARG A 170 -20.83 18.61 1.37
N LEU A 171 -19.65 19.22 1.53
CA LEU A 171 -18.36 18.61 1.17
C LEU A 171 -17.61 18.11 2.41
N VAL A 172 -17.75 16.81 2.67
CA VAL A 172 -17.12 16.14 3.81
C VAL A 172 -15.73 15.65 3.41
N THR A 173 -14.75 15.81 4.30
CA THR A 173 -13.36 15.38 4.05
C THR A 173 -12.84 14.57 5.23
N THR A 174 -12.19 13.44 4.97
CA THR A 174 -11.51 12.63 6.00
C THR A 174 -10.07 12.38 5.60
N ASP A 175 -9.22 12.00 6.55
CA ASP A 175 -7.89 11.48 6.22
C ASP A 175 -7.98 10.10 5.55
N LEU A 176 -6.85 9.69 4.96
CA LEU A 176 -6.68 8.28 4.61
C LEU A 176 -6.65 7.47 5.90
N ALA A 177 -7.53 6.48 5.99
CA ALA A 177 -7.43 5.46 7.03
C ALA A 177 -6.19 4.58 6.80
N PRO A 178 -5.70 3.90 7.85
CA PRO A 178 -4.67 2.87 7.72
C PRO A 178 -5.04 1.85 6.64
N TRP A 179 -4.04 1.29 5.96
CA TRP A 179 -4.22 0.45 4.79
C TRP A 179 -5.23 -0.69 5.01
N ILE A 180 -5.17 -1.38 6.16
CA ILE A 180 -6.10 -2.49 6.45
C ILE A 180 -7.56 -2.01 6.47
N ASN A 181 -7.82 -0.85 7.10
CA ASN A 181 -9.17 -0.33 7.28
C ASN A 181 -9.64 0.58 6.13
N HIS A 182 -8.77 0.98 5.20
CA HIS A 182 -9.14 1.97 4.17
C HIS A 182 -10.28 1.48 3.28
N THR A 183 -10.37 0.18 3.04
CA THR A 183 -11.44 -0.40 2.21
C THR A 183 -12.73 -0.54 3.03
N PHE A 184 -12.63 -0.96 4.29
CA PHE A 184 -13.78 -1.08 5.18
C PHE A 184 -14.50 0.26 5.38
N VAL A 185 -13.77 1.36 5.65
CA VAL A 185 -14.41 2.67 5.87
C VAL A 185 -15.18 3.17 4.66
N LYS A 186 -14.78 2.76 3.43
CA LYS A 186 -15.48 3.14 2.19
C LYS A 186 -16.91 2.59 2.16
N ARG A 187 -17.21 1.52 2.89
CA ARG A 187 -18.58 0.96 3.03
C ARG A 187 -19.60 1.97 3.55
N ALA A 188 -19.15 3.06 4.19
CA ALA A 188 -20.01 4.18 4.61
C ALA A 188 -20.55 5.03 3.44
N ALA A 189 -19.98 4.90 2.24
CA ALA A 189 -20.50 5.55 1.04
C ALA A 189 -21.66 4.77 0.42
N ASP A 190 -22.56 5.52 -0.21
CA ASP A 190 -23.70 4.96 -0.93
C ASP A 190 -23.41 4.71 -2.41
N LEU A 191 -22.73 5.66 -3.06
CA LEU A 191 -22.32 5.63 -4.46
C LEU A 191 -21.01 6.38 -4.64
N VAL A 192 -20.02 5.75 -5.27
CA VAL A 192 -18.79 6.42 -5.69
C VAL A 192 -19.00 7.09 -7.04
N LEU A 193 -18.64 8.37 -7.12
CA LEU A 193 -18.63 9.20 -8.30
C LEU A 193 -17.20 9.24 -8.85
N ASP A 194 -16.95 8.53 -9.97
CA ASP A 194 -15.63 8.45 -10.59
C ASP A 194 -15.26 9.74 -11.34
N THR A 195 -13.97 9.92 -11.58
CA THR A 195 -13.39 11.10 -12.23
C THR A 195 -13.21 10.91 -13.74
N SER A 196 -13.37 12.00 -14.49
CA SER A 196 -13.41 12.06 -15.98
C SER A 196 -12.03 12.10 -16.68
N LEU A 197 -11.05 12.84 -16.15
CA LEU A 197 -9.72 12.97 -16.78
C LEU A 197 -8.95 11.65 -16.71
N LYS A 198 -9.00 11.02 -15.54
CA LYS A 198 -8.39 9.74 -15.23
C LYS A 198 -9.27 9.07 -14.21
N ASN A 199 -9.71 7.83 -14.46
CA ASN A 199 -10.53 7.14 -13.49
C ASN A 199 -9.73 6.82 -12.21
N GLY A 200 -10.44 6.57 -11.13
CA GLY A 200 -9.87 5.76 -10.06
C GLY A 200 -9.43 4.40 -10.62
N HIS A 201 -8.27 3.92 -10.19
CA HIS A 201 -7.79 2.58 -10.58
C HIS A 201 -7.94 1.71 -9.33
N THR A 202 -6.92 1.69 -8.47
CA THR A 202 -7.00 1.06 -7.14
C THR A 202 -8.17 1.60 -6.32
N THR A 203 -8.42 2.91 -6.37
CA THR A 203 -9.48 3.54 -5.56
C THR A 203 -10.90 3.08 -5.93
N LEU A 204 -11.15 2.69 -7.18
CA LEU A 204 -12.42 2.07 -7.58
C LEU A 204 -12.47 0.59 -7.23
N LEU A 205 -11.36 -0.13 -7.37
CA LEU A 205 -11.27 -1.52 -6.91
C LEU A 205 -11.57 -1.62 -5.42
N ASP A 206 -11.01 -0.72 -4.60
CA ASP A 206 -11.32 -0.64 -3.18
C ASP A 206 -12.83 -0.45 -2.95
N ALA A 207 -13.45 0.48 -3.68
CA ALA A 207 -14.88 0.75 -3.53
C ALA A 207 -15.75 -0.45 -3.93
N LEU A 208 -15.45 -1.08 -5.07
CA LEU A 208 -16.14 -2.27 -5.55
C LEU A 208 -15.93 -3.46 -4.61
N CYS A 209 -14.71 -3.63 -4.09
CA CYS A 209 -14.41 -4.64 -3.08
C CYS A 209 -15.18 -4.35 -1.80
N ALA A 210 -15.30 -3.09 -1.37
CA ALA A 210 -16.13 -2.70 -0.22
C ALA A 210 -17.65 -2.86 -0.46
N GLY A 211 -18.08 -3.37 -1.62
CA GLY A 211 -19.51 -3.48 -1.94
C GLY A 211 -20.17 -2.11 -2.12
N VAL A 212 -19.42 -1.10 -2.57
CA VAL A 212 -19.92 0.24 -2.88
C VAL A 212 -20.03 0.40 -4.39
N PRO A 213 -21.24 0.62 -4.95
CA PRO A 213 -21.40 0.89 -6.37
C PRO A 213 -20.59 2.11 -6.83
N VAL A 214 -20.11 2.06 -8.07
CA VAL A 214 -19.35 3.13 -8.73
C VAL A 214 -20.13 3.58 -9.96
N LEU A 215 -20.23 4.89 -10.21
CA LEU A 215 -20.69 5.48 -11.46
C LEU A 215 -19.49 6.06 -12.22
N THR A 216 -19.25 5.62 -13.46
CA THR A 216 -18.12 6.08 -14.28
C THR A 216 -18.57 6.69 -15.60
N LEU A 217 -17.92 7.80 -15.97
CA LEU A 217 -18.03 8.40 -17.29
C LEU A 217 -16.97 7.76 -18.19
N GLU A 218 -17.43 7.00 -19.18
CA GLU A 218 -16.53 6.31 -20.10
C GLU A 218 -15.86 7.31 -21.05
N GLY A 219 -14.53 7.33 -21.04
CA GLY A 219 -13.73 8.15 -21.93
C GLY A 219 -13.19 7.40 -23.15
N THR A 220 -12.19 8.00 -23.80
CA THR A 220 -11.57 7.50 -25.04
C THR A 220 -10.13 7.02 -24.85
N ARG A 221 -9.60 7.06 -23.63
CA ARG A 221 -8.22 6.68 -23.30
C ARG A 221 -8.22 5.55 -22.28
N MET A 222 -7.21 4.70 -22.31
CA MET A 222 -7.05 3.63 -21.31
C MET A 222 -7.17 4.15 -19.86
N SER A 223 -6.55 5.30 -19.58
CA SER A 223 -6.57 5.94 -18.25
C SER A 223 -7.95 6.39 -17.77
N ASN A 224 -8.93 6.57 -18.65
CA ASN A 224 -10.31 6.93 -18.30
C ASN A 224 -11.34 5.94 -18.86
N ARG A 225 -10.91 4.68 -19.05
CA ARG A 225 -11.75 3.50 -19.31
C ARG A 225 -11.48 2.37 -18.30
N ALA A 226 -10.65 2.61 -17.28
CA ALA A 226 -10.36 1.65 -16.22
C ALA A 226 -11.61 1.31 -15.41
N GLY A 227 -12.43 2.32 -15.07
CA GLY A 227 -13.72 2.09 -14.39
C GLY A 227 -14.67 1.26 -15.24
N SER A 228 -14.76 1.54 -16.55
CA SER A 228 -15.57 0.76 -17.48
C SER A 228 -15.13 -0.71 -17.56
N SER A 229 -13.83 -0.99 -17.63
CA SER A 229 -13.28 -2.35 -17.64
C SER A 229 -13.65 -3.15 -16.38
N MET A 230 -13.51 -2.53 -15.20
CA MET A 230 -13.91 -3.16 -13.92
C MET A 230 -15.41 -3.46 -13.87
N LEU A 231 -16.24 -2.50 -14.27
CA LEU A 231 -17.70 -2.64 -14.25
C LEU A 231 -18.17 -3.66 -15.29
N HIS A 232 -17.49 -3.79 -16.42
CA HIS A 232 -17.76 -4.85 -17.38
C HIS A 232 -17.44 -6.23 -16.80
N SER A 233 -16.36 -6.34 -16.03
CA SER A 233 -15.94 -7.58 -15.37
C SER A 233 -16.88 -8.03 -14.26
N LEU A 234 -17.72 -7.14 -13.75
CA LEU A 234 -18.80 -7.43 -12.80
C LEU A 234 -20.18 -7.48 -13.47
N ASP A 235 -20.26 -7.40 -14.81
CA ASP A 235 -21.51 -7.29 -15.57
C ASP A 235 -22.42 -6.13 -15.13
N LEU A 236 -21.84 -5.05 -14.58
CA LEU A 236 -22.59 -3.88 -14.09
C LEU A 236 -22.71 -2.76 -15.14
N ARG A 237 -22.18 -2.97 -16.35
CA ARG A 237 -22.08 -1.96 -17.42
C ARG A 237 -23.37 -1.17 -17.68
N ALA A 238 -24.52 -1.85 -17.73
CA ALA A 238 -25.79 -1.23 -18.09
C ALA A 238 -26.37 -0.32 -16.99
N ALA A 239 -25.87 -0.44 -15.76
CA ALA A 239 -26.37 0.32 -14.62
C ALA A 239 -25.47 1.51 -14.24
N THR A 240 -24.19 1.47 -14.61
CA THR A 240 -23.16 2.34 -14.00
C THR A 240 -22.11 2.90 -14.95
N ILE A 241 -22.16 2.59 -16.24
CA ILE A 241 -21.33 3.25 -17.26
C ILE A 241 -22.21 4.25 -18.01
N VAL A 242 -21.73 5.49 -18.12
CA VAL A 242 -22.41 6.58 -18.84
C VAL A 242 -21.47 7.23 -19.85
N HIS A 243 -22.03 7.94 -20.83
CA HIS A 243 -21.29 8.47 -21.98
C HIS A 243 -21.39 10.00 -22.13
N SER A 244 -22.04 10.69 -21.18
CA SER A 244 -22.04 12.15 -21.14
C SER A 244 -22.19 12.67 -19.70
N PHE A 245 -21.75 13.91 -19.44
CA PHE A 245 -21.98 14.55 -18.14
C PHE A 245 -23.46 14.68 -17.79
N LYS A 246 -24.32 14.92 -18.79
CA LYS A 246 -25.77 14.94 -18.57
C LYS A 246 -26.28 13.60 -18.04
N GLU A 247 -25.90 12.52 -18.70
CA GLU A 247 -26.27 11.16 -18.29
C GLU A 247 -25.67 10.82 -16.91
N TYR A 248 -24.43 11.21 -16.65
CA TYR A 248 -23.77 11.05 -15.35
C TYR A 248 -24.58 11.70 -14.22
N VAL A 249 -25.00 12.95 -14.40
CA VAL A 249 -25.86 13.65 -13.43
C VAL A 249 -27.22 12.97 -13.31
N ASP A 250 -27.87 12.66 -14.43
CA ASP A 250 -29.23 12.10 -14.44
C ASP A 250 -29.29 10.70 -13.79
N VAL A 251 -28.29 9.84 -14.04
CA VAL A 251 -28.17 8.50 -13.45
C VAL A 251 -27.87 8.60 -11.95
N ALA A 252 -26.91 9.42 -11.53
CA ALA A 252 -26.60 9.61 -10.11
C ALA A 252 -27.83 10.09 -9.31
N VAL A 253 -28.55 11.09 -9.85
CA VAL A 253 -29.77 11.62 -9.25
C VAL A 253 -30.86 10.56 -9.20
N LYS A 254 -31.07 9.77 -10.27
CA LYS A 254 -32.06 8.70 -10.30
C LYS A 254 -31.78 7.59 -9.28
N LEU A 255 -30.52 7.17 -9.15
CA LEU A 255 -30.11 6.18 -8.15
C LEU A 255 -30.37 6.68 -6.73
N ALA A 256 -30.03 7.94 -6.44
CA ALA A 256 -30.21 8.53 -5.12
C ALA A 256 -31.68 8.82 -4.76
N THR A 257 -32.46 9.38 -5.69
CA THR A 257 -33.86 9.76 -5.43
C THR A 257 -34.76 8.56 -5.19
N THR A 258 -34.58 7.46 -5.93
CA THR A 258 -35.35 6.22 -5.69
C THR A 258 -35.13 5.64 -4.29
N MET A 259 -33.93 5.82 -3.72
CA MET A 259 -33.62 5.46 -2.33
C MET A 259 -34.30 6.38 -1.32
N LEU A 260 -34.30 7.70 -1.58
CA LEU A 260 -34.96 8.68 -0.72
C LEU A 260 -36.48 8.52 -0.69
N ASP A 261 -37.10 8.28 -1.84
CA ASP A 261 -38.56 8.11 -1.94
C ASP A 261 -39.04 6.88 -1.16
N ALA A 262 -38.30 5.76 -1.24
CA ALA A 262 -38.61 4.57 -0.45
C ALA A 262 -38.47 4.81 1.06
N ARG A 263 -37.43 5.54 1.50
CA ARG A 263 -37.25 5.92 2.92
C ARG A 263 -38.38 6.82 3.43
N ARG A 264 -38.87 7.75 2.59
CA ARG A 264 -39.99 8.67 2.94
C ARG A 264 -41.32 7.93 3.11
N GLN A 265 -41.58 6.92 2.29
CA GLN A 265 -42.87 6.22 2.29
C GLN A 265 -43.01 5.19 3.43
N ARG A 266 -41.97 4.97 4.26
CA ARG A 266 -41.91 3.95 5.34
C ARG A 266 -42.34 2.55 4.87
N VAL A 267 -42.20 2.27 3.58
CA VAL A 267 -42.45 0.93 3.02
C VAL A 267 -41.37 0.03 3.60
N ASP A 268 -41.73 -1.19 4.00
CA ASP A 268 -40.74 -2.21 4.36
C ASP A 268 -39.81 -2.41 3.15
N THR A 269 -38.64 -1.79 3.25
CA THR A 269 -37.76 -1.63 2.09
C THR A 269 -36.98 -2.90 1.77
N THR A 270 -37.06 -3.92 2.62
CA THR A 270 -36.27 -5.15 2.51
C THR A 270 -36.60 -5.96 1.25
N ALA A 271 -37.77 -5.70 0.61
CA ALA A 271 -38.21 -6.38 -0.61
C ALA A 271 -38.58 -5.45 -1.80
N ASP A 272 -38.44 -4.13 -1.68
CA ASP A 272 -38.91 -3.20 -2.73
C ASP A 272 -37.92 -3.09 -3.91
N ARG A 273 -38.27 -3.74 -5.01
CA ARG A 273 -37.53 -3.75 -6.30
C ARG A 273 -37.37 -2.37 -6.95
N ARG A 274 -38.04 -1.33 -6.47
CA ARG A 274 -37.95 0.05 -6.99
C ARG A 274 -36.73 0.83 -6.48
N VAL A 275 -36.07 0.35 -5.43
CA VAL A 275 -34.87 1.00 -4.86
C VAL A 275 -33.63 0.61 -5.65
N LEU A 276 -33.36 1.34 -6.73
CA LEU A 276 -32.31 1.00 -7.71
C LEU A 276 -30.92 0.91 -7.07
N LEU A 277 -30.55 1.85 -6.21
CA LEU A 277 -29.22 1.86 -5.59
C LEU A 277 -29.00 0.69 -4.62
N ARG A 278 -30.05 0.27 -3.89
CA ARG A 278 -29.98 -0.93 -3.03
C ARG A 278 -29.80 -2.18 -3.89
N ARG A 279 -30.61 -2.34 -4.94
CA ARG A 279 -30.49 -3.50 -5.85
C ARG A 279 -29.12 -3.58 -6.50
N LEU A 280 -28.58 -2.43 -6.92
CA LEU A 280 -27.24 -2.34 -7.47
C LEU A 280 -26.19 -2.79 -6.45
N ARG A 281 -26.34 -2.39 -5.19
CA ARG A 281 -25.48 -2.82 -4.08
C ARG A 281 -25.60 -4.32 -3.82
N GLU A 282 -26.80 -4.87 -3.69
CA GLU A 282 -27.03 -6.32 -3.51
C GLU A 282 -26.42 -7.13 -4.66
N THR A 283 -26.59 -6.64 -5.90
CA THR A 283 -25.99 -7.26 -7.08
C THR A 283 -24.46 -7.23 -7.00
N LEU A 284 -23.88 -6.08 -6.62
CA LEU A 284 -22.43 -5.96 -6.44
C LEU A 284 -21.90 -6.88 -5.33
N GLU A 285 -22.59 -6.94 -4.19
CA GLU A 285 -22.21 -7.81 -3.05
C GLU A 285 -22.16 -9.29 -3.46
N GLN A 286 -23.09 -9.74 -4.29
CA GLN A 286 -23.06 -11.11 -4.85
C GLN A 286 -21.95 -11.29 -5.89
N ARG A 287 -21.80 -10.33 -6.80
CA ARG A 287 -20.90 -10.45 -7.95
C ARG A 287 -19.44 -10.29 -7.58
N ARG A 288 -19.10 -9.46 -6.59
CA ARG A 288 -17.71 -9.30 -6.13
C ARG A 288 -17.08 -10.60 -5.62
N LEU A 289 -17.90 -11.60 -5.27
CA LEU A 289 -17.45 -12.93 -4.83
C LEU A 289 -17.49 -14.01 -5.91
N SER A 290 -18.14 -13.74 -7.06
CA SER A 290 -18.47 -14.76 -8.07
C SER A 290 -18.07 -14.38 -9.49
N TYR A 291 -17.60 -13.16 -9.72
CA TYR A 291 -17.18 -12.65 -11.02
C TYR A 291 -15.65 -12.43 -11.08
N PRO A 292 -15.05 -12.39 -12.29
CA PRO A 292 -13.60 -12.44 -12.46
C PRO A 292 -12.78 -11.27 -11.91
N LEU A 293 -13.40 -10.17 -11.46
CA LEU A 293 -12.67 -8.95 -11.06
C LEU A 293 -11.72 -9.19 -9.87
N PHE A 294 -12.13 -10.05 -8.94
CA PHE A 294 -11.38 -10.35 -7.72
C PHE A 294 -10.87 -11.80 -7.67
N ASP A 295 -10.91 -12.50 -8.81
CA ASP A 295 -10.42 -13.87 -8.95
C ASP A 295 -8.97 -13.85 -9.47
N THR A 296 -8.02 -13.78 -8.53
CA THR A 296 -6.58 -13.69 -8.82
C THR A 296 -6.02 -14.94 -9.45
N GLU A 297 -6.48 -16.12 -9.04
CA GLU A 297 -6.05 -17.39 -9.62
C GLU A 297 -6.43 -17.43 -11.10
N ARG A 298 -7.70 -17.14 -11.41
CA ARG A 298 -8.17 -17.10 -12.79
C ARG A 298 -7.47 -16.00 -13.59
N TYR A 299 -7.28 -14.81 -13.02
CA TYR A 299 -6.53 -13.74 -13.67
C TYR A 299 -5.13 -14.22 -14.04
N THR A 300 -4.42 -14.84 -13.09
CA THR A 300 -3.04 -15.32 -13.27
C THR A 300 -2.96 -16.37 -14.37
N ALA A 301 -3.89 -17.32 -14.42
CA ALA A 301 -3.95 -18.31 -15.49
C ALA A 301 -4.13 -17.66 -16.88
N ARG A 302 -4.98 -16.63 -16.99
CA ARG A 302 -5.19 -15.91 -18.26
C ARG A 302 -4.02 -15.01 -18.62
N PHE A 303 -3.42 -14.36 -17.64
CA PHE A 303 -2.21 -13.57 -17.80
C PHE A 303 -1.06 -14.44 -18.30
N HIS A 304 -0.86 -15.62 -17.69
CA HIS A 304 0.14 -16.59 -18.13
C HIS A 304 -0.06 -17.00 -19.60
N SER A 305 -1.28 -17.39 -19.97
CA SER A 305 -1.61 -17.73 -21.37
C SER A 305 -1.36 -16.56 -22.35
N ALA A 306 -1.55 -15.32 -21.90
CA ALA A 306 -1.21 -14.13 -22.68
C ALA A 306 0.30 -14.00 -22.91
N LEU A 307 1.11 -14.26 -21.88
CA LEU A 307 2.57 -14.26 -21.99
C LEU A 307 3.07 -15.37 -22.92
N GLU A 308 2.52 -16.57 -22.83
CA GLU A 308 2.83 -17.68 -23.76
C GLU A 308 2.50 -17.30 -25.21
N THR A 309 1.35 -16.66 -25.42
CA THR A 309 0.94 -16.16 -26.75
C THR A 309 1.92 -15.12 -27.27
N ALA A 310 2.31 -14.14 -26.46
CA ALA A 310 3.29 -13.13 -26.84
C ALA A 310 4.66 -13.76 -27.18
N LEU A 311 5.10 -14.73 -26.38
CA LEU A 311 6.34 -15.47 -26.61
C LEU A 311 6.28 -16.27 -27.92
N GLY A 312 5.17 -16.99 -28.17
CA GLY A 312 4.95 -17.73 -29.41
C GLY A 312 4.96 -16.83 -30.64
N LEU A 313 4.29 -15.67 -30.58
CA LEU A 313 4.34 -14.68 -31.67
C LEU A 313 5.75 -14.12 -31.88
N ALA A 314 6.52 -13.95 -30.80
CA ALA A 314 7.87 -13.43 -30.86
C ALA A 314 8.88 -14.39 -31.47
N THR A 315 8.66 -15.71 -31.36
CA THR A 315 9.51 -16.76 -31.94
C THR A 315 9.20 -17.01 -33.42
N MET A 316 7.97 -16.75 -33.87
CA MET A 316 7.56 -16.85 -35.28
C MET A 316 8.17 -15.77 -36.21
N GLY A 317 8.87 -14.77 -35.65
CA GLY A 317 9.68 -13.80 -36.40
C GLY A 317 9.29 -12.33 -36.18
N ARG A 318 10.02 -11.41 -36.85
CA ARG A 318 9.86 -9.96 -36.62
C ARG A 318 8.54 -9.37 -37.12
N LYS A 319 7.89 -9.98 -38.12
CA LYS A 319 6.60 -9.49 -38.66
C LYS A 319 5.44 -9.79 -37.70
N THR A 320 5.46 -10.94 -37.04
CA THR A 320 4.41 -11.37 -36.08
C THR A 320 4.46 -10.61 -34.77
N ARG A 321 5.63 -10.06 -34.38
CA ARG A 321 5.78 -9.10 -33.26
C ARG A 321 5.03 -7.78 -33.45
N ARG A 322 4.53 -7.49 -34.66
CA ARG A 322 3.74 -6.30 -34.97
C ARG A 322 2.23 -6.57 -34.93
N LEU A 323 1.80 -7.73 -34.44
CA LEU A 323 0.40 -8.10 -34.33
C LEU A 323 -0.11 -7.87 -32.90
N HIS A 324 -1.35 -7.38 -32.81
CA HIS A 324 -2.10 -7.48 -31.56
C HIS A 324 -2.37 -8.94 -31.25
N ALA A 325 -2.32 -9.28 -29.96
CA ALA A 325 -2.62 -10.61 -29.47
C ALA A 325 -3.93 -10.55 -28.68
N LEU A 326 -4.95 -11.26 -29.16
CA LEU A 326 -6.24 -11.41 -28.48
C LEU A 326 -6.28 -12.81 -27.86
N VAL A 327 -6.27 -12.88 -26.53
CA VAL A 327 -6.27 -14.15 -25.82
C VAL A 327 -7.71 -14.62 -25.67
N ALA A 328 -8.08 -15.70 -26.37
CA ALA A 328 -9.43 -16.21 -26.38
C ALA A 328 -9.83 -16.89 -25.06
N VAL A 329 -11.12 -16.87 -24.73
CA VAL A 329 -11.73 -17.71 -23.68
C VAL A 329 -12.38 -18.92 -24.33
N GLY A 330 -12.27 -20.10 -23.72
CA GLY A 330 -13.08 -21.25 -24.09
C GLY A 330 -14.57 -21.01 -23.77
N LYS A 331 -15.48 -21.60 -24.56
CA LYS A 331 -16.95 -21.36 -24.53
C LYS A 331 -17.70 -21.65 -23.21
N HIS A 332 -17.04 -22.08 -22.13
CA HIS A 332 -17.71 -22.69 -20.96
C HIS A 332 -17.43 -22.03 -19.59
N GLU A 333 -16.74 -20.89 -19.51
CA GLU A 333 -16.17 -20.44 -18.23
C GLU A 333 -16.71 -19.10 -17.71
N GLU A 334 -17.95 -18.67 -18.02
CA GLU A 334 -18.45 -17.37 -17.53
C GLU A 334 -18.95 -17.39 -16.07
N VAL A 335 -19.21 -18.57 -15.48
CA VAL A 335 -19.78 -18.68 -14.13
C VAL A 335 -18.78 -19.36 -13.19
N VAL A 336 -18.40 -18.66 -12.11
CA VAL A 336 -17.51 -19.17 -11.06
C VAL A 336 -18.35 -19.89 -10.00
N SER A 337 -17.89 -21.06 -9.53
CA SER A 337 -18.44 -21.70 -8.34
C SER A 337 -18.16 -20.83 -7.11
N PRO A 338 -19.13 -20.59 -6.21
CA PRO A 338 -18.87 -19.89 -4.95
C PRO A 338 -17.73 -20.59 -4.22
N ARG A 339 -16.65 -19.85 -3.93
CA ARG A 339 -15.50 -20.37 -3.18
C ARG A 339 -15.61 -19.96 -1.72
N SER A 340 -15.25 -20.87 -0.82
CA SER A 340 -14.89 -20.52 0.55
C SER A 340 -13.48 -19.95 0.52
N PHE A 341 -13.36 -18.64 0.73
CA PHE A 341 -12.05 -18.02 0.88
C PHE A 341 -11.57 -18.29 2.31
N LEU A 342 -10.35 -18.81 2.46
CA LEU A 342 -9.62 -18.68 3.72
C LEU A 342 -9.34 -17.18 3.88
N VAL A 343 -10.09 -16.55 4.77
CA VAL A 343 -9.91 -15.14 5.10
C VAL A 343 -8.67 -15.04 5.97
N LEU A 344 -7.52 -14.71 5.37
CA LEU A 344 -6.36 -14.22 6.11
C LEU A 344 -6.67 -12.77 6.48
N SER A 345 -7.46 -12.59 7.54
CA SER A 345 -7.75 -11.26 8.05
C SER A 345 -6.56 -10.80 8.86
N ALA A 346 -5.82 -9.80 8.37
CA ALA A 346 -4.75 -9.14 9.13
C ALA A 346 -5.27 -8.35 10.36
N LEU A 347 -6.50 -8.61 10.82
CA LEU A 347 -7.07 -8.14 12.08
C LEU A 347 -7.13 -9.25 13.14
N HIS A 348 -6.89 -10.52 12.76
CA HIS A 348 -6.98 -11.69 13.67
C HIS A 348 -5.62 -12.32 13.98
N ASP A 349 -4.51 -11.63 13.69
CA ASP A 349 -3.17 -12.08 14.12
C ASP A 349 -2.86 -11.67 15.57
N ASP A 350 -3.84 -11.12 16.29
CA ASP A 350 -3.79 -10.83 17.72
C ASP A 350 -4.75 -11.80 18.43
N GLU A 351 -4.21 -12.64 19.31
CA GLU A 351 -4.87 -13.60 20.21
C GLU A 351 -5.00 -15.06 19.67
N ASP A 352 -4.29 -15.98 20.33
CA ASP A 352 -4.40 -17.47 20.30
C ASP A 352 -3.27 -18.30 19.62
N ASP A 353 -1.99 -17.96 19.82
CA ASP A 353 -0.87 -18.92 19.61
C ASP A 353 -0.02 -19.12 20.88
N GLU A 354 -0.62 -18.99 22.07
CA GLU A 354 -0.07 -19.55 23.31
C GLU A 354 -0.86 -20.82 23.68
N GLU A 355 -0.44 -21.97 23.17
CA GLU A 355 -0.51 -23.30 23.82
C GLU A 355 -0.33 -24.40 22.76
N GLU A 356 0.91 -24.85 22.55
CA GLU A 356 1.23 -26.26 22.21
C GLU A 356 2.73 -26.51 22.43
N ASP A 357 3.19 -26.31 23.68
CA ASP A 357 4.42 -26.92 24.19
C ASP A 357 4.07 -28.35 24.66
N GLU A 358 4.16 -29.34 23.76
CA GLU A 358 4.23 -30.76 24.14
C GLU A 358 5.64 -31.32 23.93
N GLU A 359 6.30 -31.54 25.08
CA GLU A 359 7.32 -32.54 25.40
C GLU A 359 8.11 -33.22 24.27
N LEU A 360 9.38 -32.82 24.10
CA LEU A 360 10.45 -33.77 23.76
C LEU A 360 11.69 -33.51 24.64
N ALA A 361 11.80 -34.33 25.69
CA ALA A 361 12.99 -34.40 26.55
C ALA A 361 14.25 -34.85 25.77
N PRO A 362 15.45 -34.40 26.14
CA PRO A 362 16.67 -34.70 25.40
C PRO A 362 17.24 -36.06 25.77
N THR A 363 17.41 -36.94 24.78
CA THR A 363 18.26 -38.12 24.92
C THR A 363 19.72 -37.71 24.75
N ARG A 364 20.45 -37.87 25.84
CA ARG A 364 21.88 -37.68 26.03
C ARG A 364 22.59 -38.93 25.54
N GLU A 365 23.47 -38.82 24.54
CA GLU A 365 24.52 -39.81 24.30
C GLU A 365 25.85 -39.09 24.05
N ASP A 366 26.82 -39.45 24.91
CA ASP A 366 28.23 -39.08 24.87
C ASP A 366 28.95 -39.77 23.71
N SER A 367 29.96 -39.12 23.13
CA SER A 367 31.33 -39.67 23.02
C SER A 367 32.27 -38.74 22.25
N ASP A 368 33.28 -38.29 22.98
CA ASP A 368 34.73 -38.37 22.72
C ASP A 368 35.34 -37.79 21.42
N ASP A 369 36.03 -36.67 21.66
CA ASP A 369 37.51 -36.56 21.64
C ASP A 369 38.25 -36.82 20.32
N VAL A 370 38.78 -35.76 19.69
CA VAL A 370 40.17 -35.75 19.15
C VAL A 370 40.73 -34.32 19.21
N SER A 371 41.88 -34.21 19.87
CA SER A 371 42.76 -33.05 19.95
C SER A 371 43.74 -32.94 18.78
N ALA A 372 44.29 -31.72 18.59
CA ALA A 372 45.73 -31.42 18.48
C ALA A 372 46.22 -30.60 17.26
N ALA A 373 47.20 -29.74 17.62
CA ALA A 373 48.31 -29.14 16.85
C ALA A 373 48.00 -27.89 15.99
N ALA A 374 48.47 -26.67 16.28
CA ALA A 374 49.82 -26.13 16.58
C ALA A 374 50.68 -25.81 15.33
N ALA A 375 51.02 -24.53 15.16
CA ALA A 375 52.27 -23.94 14.63
C ALA A 375 52.01 -22.42 14.44
N ALA A 376 52.60 -21.48 15.20
CA ALA A 376 54.01 -21.10 15.39
C ALA A 376 54.45 -19.98 14.44
N ASP A 377 54.99 -18.93 15.08
CA ASP A 377 56.09 -18.02 14.71
C ASP A 377 55.93 -17.05 13.52
N ASP A 378 56.08 -15.75 13.76
CA ASP A 378 57.42 -15.12 13.80
C ASP A 378 57.35 -13.67 14.32
N ASP A 379 58.34 -13.37 15.16
CA ASP A 379 58.73 -12.07 15.74
C ASP A 379 59.30 -11.10 14.68
N ASP A 380 59.28 -9.79 14.97
CA ASP A 380 60.53 -9.01 15.10
C ASP A 380 60.32 -7.53 15.49
N ASP A 381 60.97 -7.20 16.60
CA ASP A 381 61.78 -6.01 16.91
C ASP A 381 61.19 -4.59 17.09
N LEU A 382 60.98 -4.27 18.38
CA LEU A 382 61.81 -3.35 19.21
C LEU A 382 62.48 -2.13 18.56
N ASP A 383 62.21 -0.92 19.08
CA ASP A 383 63.21 -0.16 19.87
C ASP A 383 62.58 0.96 20.72
N THR A 384 63.36 1.39 21.69
CA THR A 384 63.09 1.95 23.00
C THR A 384 63.38 3.45 23.09
N ALA A 385 62.76 4.17 24.05
CA ALA A 385 63.45 5.00 25.05
C ALA A 385 62.47 5.95 25.80
N ALA A 386 62.72 6.07 27.10
CA ALA A 386 61.91 6.65 28.17
C ALA A 386 61.77 8.18 28.19
N VAL A 387 60.82 8.73 28.96
CA VAL A 387 61.05 9.50 30.21
C VAL A 387 59.72 9.75 30.97
N ASP A 388 59.69 9.24 32.20
CA ASP A 388 59.17 9.73 33.48
C ASP A 388 58.03 10.80 33.64
N SER A 389 57.20 10.45 34.63
CA SER A 389 56.49 11.20 35.68
C SER A 389 55.21 12.03 35.46
N SER A 390 54.23 11.61 36.27
CA SER A 390 53.09 12.32 36.87
C SER A 390 51.72 12.21 36.17
N GLU A 391 50.91 11.29 36.70
CA GLU A 391 49.45 11.30 36.58
C GLU A 391 48.86 12.59 37.17
N PRO A 392 47.75 13.10 36.61
CA PRO A 392 46.65 13.61 37.39
C PRO A 392 45.58 12.52 37.48
N THR A 393 45.29 12.10 38.71
CA THR A 393 44.14 11.29 39.09
C THR A 393 42.83 12.00 38.77
N GLY A 394 42.36 11.88 37.52
CA GLY A 394 40.97 12.07 37.16
C GLY A 394 40.28 10.72 37.22
N ALA A 395 39.22 10.58 38.01
CA ALA A 395 38.39 9.38 37.99
C ALA A 395 37.98 9.10 36.52
N ALA A 396 38.43 7.98 35.96
CA ALA A 396 38.04 7.58 34.62
C ALA A 396 36.52 7.41 34.61
N VAL A 397 35.82 8.29 33.89
CA VAL A 397 34.38 8.18 33.66
C VAL A 397 34.17 6.83 32.96
N ALA A 398 33.31 5.98 33.54
CA ALA A 398 33.01 4.68 32.96
C ALA A 398 32.51 4.88 31.51
N PRO A 399 32.94 4.03 30.56
CA PRO A 399 32.56 4.20 29.17
C PRO A 399 31.05 4.07 29.01
N VAL A 400 30.46 4.95 28.21
CA VAL A 400 29.02 4.90 27.89
C VAL A 400 28.83 4.02 26.66
N LEU A 401 28.18 2.87 26.83
CA LEU A 401 27.88 1.92 25.76
C LEU A 401 26.36 1.81 25.60
N LEU A 402 25.84 1.99 24.39
CA LEU A 402 24.41 1.98 24.11
C LEU A 402 24.01 0.76 23.28
N HIS A 403 22.98 0.05 23.72
CA HIS A 403 22.31 -0.99 22.95
C HIS A 403 20.93 -0.47 22.54
N ILE A 404 20.77 -0.13 21.26
CA ILE A 404 19.54 0.46 20.73
C ILE A 404 18.62 -0.68 20.24
N GLY A 405 17.38 -0.71 20.74
CA GLY A 405 16.35 -1.70 20.37
C GLY A 405 16.57 -3.11 20.91
N ALA A 406 17.23 -3.22 22.06
CA ALA A 406 17.52 -4.51 22.69
C ALA A 406 16.27 -5.16 23.28
N GLN A 407 16.18 -6.49 23.25
CA GLN A 407 15.17 -7.23 24.02
C GLN A 407 15.63 -7.45 25.46
N ALA A 408 14.68 -7.76 26.36
CA ALA A 408 14.93 -8.02 27.78
C ALA A 408 16.05 -9.04 28.04
N ALA A 409 16.10 -10.11 27.23
CA ALA A 409 17.10 -11.17 27.33
C ALA A 409 18.54 -10.71 27.01
N ALA A 410 18.70 -9.54 26.37
CA ALA A 410 19.98 -8.98 25.97
C ALA A 410 20.54 -7.94 26.96
N LYS A 411 19.96 -7.82 28.16
CA LYS A 411 20.43 -6.88 29.20
C LYS A 411 21.83 -7.26 29.67
N HIS A 412 22.76 -6.31 29.56
CA HIS A 412 24.15 -6.48 29.97
C HIS A 412 24.54 -5.34 30.92
N PRO A 413 25.26 -5.61 32.03
CA PRO A 413 25.57 -4.60 33.05
C PRO A 413 26.39 -3.41 32.54
N GLU A 414 27.11 -3.57 31.44
CA GLU A 414 27.95 -2.53 30.82
C GLU A 414 27.24 -1.75 29.70
N TRP A 415 26.09 -2.24 29.21
CA TRP A 415 25.37 -1.63 28.09
C TRP A 415 24.04 -1.05 28.57
N ARG A 416 23.81 0.22 28.28
CA ARG A 416 22.53 0.88 28.52
C ARG A 416 21.58 0.59 27.37
N ILE A 417 20.39 0.11 27.68
CA ILE A 417 19.36 -0.16 26.68
C ILE A 417 18.58 1.13 26.39
N VAL A 418 18.54 1.50 25.11
CA VAL A 418 17.73 2.62 24.61
C VAL A 418 16.64 2.07 23.70
N ASP A 419 15.38 2.34 24.03
CA ASP A 419 14.23 1.90 23.22
C ASP A 419 13.14 2.98 23.18
N ILE A 420 12.33 2.98 22.13
CA ILE A 420 11.16 3.87 22.04
C ILE A 420 9.98 3.34 22.86
N GLN A 421 9.92 2.02 23.07
CA GLN A 421 8.93 1.37 23.91
C GLN A 421 9.42 1.31 25.36
N PRO A 422 8.59 1.71 26.34
CA PRO A 422 8.97 1.58 27.75
C PRO A 422 8.97 0.11 28.18
N GLY A 423 9.95 -0.28 29.01
CA GLY A 423 10.02 -1.60 29.63
C GLY A 423 10.93 -1.63 30.85
N ASP A 424 10.73 -2.58 31.76
CA ASP A 424 11.47 -2.68 33.03
C ASP A 424 12.99 -2.92 32.83
N TYR A 425 13.37 -3.34 31.62
CA TYR A 425 14.75 -3.59 31.22
C TYR A 425 15.38 -2.40 30.45
N VAL A 426 14.59 -1.41 30.05
CA VAL A 426 15.02 -0.24 29.26
C VAL A 426 15.55 0.85 30.19
N ASP A 427 16.76 1.33 29.94
CA ASP A 427 17.41 2.35 30.78
C ASP A 427 17.01 3.78 30.36
N ASP A 428 16.84 4.02 29.05
CA ASP A 428 16.44 5.31 28.50
C ASP A 428 15.36 5.13 27.42
N VAL A 429 14.19 5.75 27.62
CA VAL A 429 13.08 5.68 26.66
C VAL A 429 13.20 6.84 25.66
N LEU A 430 13.87 6.60 24.54
CA LEU A 430 14.19 7.61 23.52
C LEU A 430 14.01 7.05 22.10
N PRO A 431 13.61 7.89 21.13
CA PRO A 431 13.68 7.50 19.73
C PRO A 431 15.15 7.41 19.28
N MET A 432 15.48 6.39 18.48
CA MET A 432 16.85 6.19 17.99
C MET A 432 17.38 7.33 17.10
N ASP A 433 16.50 8.21 16.58
CA ASP A 433 16.87 9.35 15.72
C ASP A 433 16.96 10.69 16.48
N ASP A 434 16.80 10.68 17.80
CA ASP A 434 17.02 11.83 18.69
C ASP A 434 17.40 11.37 20.12
N LEU A 435 18.71 11.28 20.38
CA LEU A 435 19.31 10.89 21.65
C LEU A 435 19.68 12.12 22.51
N SER A 436 19.48 13.34 22.00
CA SER A 436 19.82 14.60 22.65
C SER A 436 19.21 14.83 24.04
N PRO A 437 18.06 14.22 24.43
CA PRO A 437 17.55 14.39 25.79
C PRO A 437 18.42 13.77 26.89
N SER A 438 19.22 12.74 26.58
CA SER A 438 20.06 12.03 27.56
C SER A 438 21.55 12.01 27.21
N TYR A 439 21.93 12.32 25.97
CA TYR A 439 23.29 12.13 25.48
C TYR A 439 23.83 13.37 24.73
N ASP A 440 24.91 13.93 25.26
CA ASP A 440 25.64 15.06 24.70
C ASP A 440 26.46 14.65 23.46
N ASP A 441 26.99 15.65 22.76
CA ASP A 441 27.94 15.42 21.66
C ASP A 441 29.19 14.70 22.20
N ASP A 442 29.74 13.77 21.41
CA ASP A 442 30.98 13.03 21.73
C ASP A 442 30.96 12.28 23.09
N SER A 443 29.78 11.95 23.64
CA SER A 443 29.64 11.38 24.98
C SER A 443 29.53 9.85 25.04
N VAL A 444 29.42 9.16 23.90
CA VAL A 444 29.16 7.72 23.79
C VAL A 444 30.37 7.00 23.20
N ASN A 445 30.84 5.93 23.84
CA ASN A 445 32.02 5.18 23.42
C ASN A 445 31.68 4.08 22.40
N ALA A 446 30.49 3.49 22.49
CA ALA A 446 30.01 2.55 21.48
C ALA A 446 28.49 2.53 21.37
N ILE A 447 28.00 2.28 20.16
CA ILE A 447 26.60 1.97 19.88
C ILE A 447 26.56 0.58 19.26
N TYR A 448 25.75 -0.30 19.84
CA TYR A 448 25.33 -1.54 19.23
C TYR A 448 23.85 -1.42 18.87
N ALA A 449 23.56 -1.65 17.59
CA ALA A 449 22.23 -1.54 17.04
C ALA A 449 21.97 -2.79 16.19
N SER A 450 21.09 -3.66 16.69
CA SER A 450 20.72 -4.90 16.04
C SER A 450 19.27 -4.84 15.65
N HIS A 451 18.99 -5.05 14.37
CA HIS A 451 17.64 -5.12 13.83
C HIS A 451 16.77 -3.85 13.99
N VAL A 452 17.37 -2.67 14.11
CA VAL A 452 16.62 -1.40 14.29
C VAL A 452 16.59 -0.49 13.06
N LEU A 453 17.61 -0.59 12.22
CA LEU A 453 17.85 0.34 11.12
C LEU A 453 16.89 0.10 9.95
N GLU A 454 16.49 -1.15 9.75
CA GLU A 454 15.45 -1.58 8.82
C GLU A 454 14.07 -0.95 9.11
N HIS A 455 13.78 -0.54 10.35
CA HIS A 455 12.54 0.16 10.70
C HIS A 455 12.52 1.62 10.24
N CYS A 456 13.67 2.16 9.80
CA CYS A 456 13.74 3.50 9.26
C CYS A 456 13.00 3.62 7.92
N HIS A 457 12.40 4.78 7.68
CA HIS A 457 11.83 5.11 6.38
C HIS A 457 12.93 5.47 5.37
N TYR A 458 12.73 5.08 4.12
CA TYR A 458 13.61 5.45 3.02
C TYR A 458 12.79 6.04 1.85
N GLY A 459 13.19 7.21 1.34
CA GLY A 459 12.56 7.80 0.15
C GLY A 459 12.94 9.25 -0.12
N VAL A 460 12.57 9.77 -1.30
CA VAL A 460 12.93 11.12 -1.78
C VAL A 460 12.45 12.25 -0.84
N PHE A 461 11.41 11.99 -0.05
CA PHE A 461 10.81 12.95 0.88
C PHE A 461 11.06 12.63 2.36
N VAL A 462 11.74 11.51 2.68
CA VAL A 462 11.96 11.06 4.06
C VAL A 462 13.39 10.51 4.19
N GLN A 463 14.26 11.27 4.85
CA GLN A 463 15.66 10.94 5.10
C GLN A 463 15.86 10.33 6.49
N HIS A 464 15.01 9.38 6.92
CA HIS A 464 15.02 8.88 8.30
C HIS A 464 16.36 8.19 8.64
N VAL A 465 16.81 7.24 7.81
CA VAL A 465 18.12 6.57 7.98
C VAL A 465 19.27 7.58 8.14
N GLN A 466 19.31 8.62 7.30
CA GLN A 466 20.38 9.61 7.35
C GLN A 466 20.31 10.47 8.61
N ARG A 467 19.10 10.77 9.11
CA ARG A 467 18.92 11.49 10.37
C ARG A 467 19.43 10.64 11.53
N THR A 468 19.02 9.37 11.60
CA THR A 468 19.45 8.41 12.62
C THR A 468 20.97 8.26 12.64
N LEU A 469 21.61 8.06 11.48
CA LEU A 469 23.07 7.94 11.42
C LEU A 469 23.81 9.23 11.80
N ARG A 470 23.27 10.41 11.46
CA ARG A 470 23.84 11.70 11.91
C ARG A 470 23.75 11.85 13.42
N GLU A 471 22.63 11.42 14.01
CA GLU A 471 22.44 11.48 15.45
C GLU A 471 23.39 10.53 16.18
N TRP A 472 23.56 9.30 15.68
CA TRP A 472 24.50 8.34 16.26
C TRP A 472 25.94 8.83 16.14
N HIS A 473 26.30 9.45 15.02
CA HIS A 473 27.61 10.08 14.88
C HIS A 473 27.80 11.28 15.81
N ARG A 474 26.74 12.07 16.06
CA ARG A 474 26.80 13.23 16.97
C ARG A 474 27.20 12.80 18.38
N VAL A 475 26.58 11.74 18.90
CA VAL A 475 26.83 11.27 20.27
C VAL A 475 28.10 10.43 20.39
N LEU A 476 28.58 9.80 19.32
CA LEU A 476 29.78 8.97 19.36
C LEU A 476 31.04 9.83 19.55
N ALA A 477 31.78 9.55 20.62
CA ALA A 477 33.08 10.14 20.88
C ALA A 477 34.06 9.90 19.71
N PRO A 478 35.09 10.76 19.51
CA PRO A 478 36.14 10.50 18.54
C PRO A 478 36.79 9.11 18.76
N GLY A 479 36.76 8.26 17.74
CA GLY A 479 37.24 6.87 17.83
C GLY A 479 36.23 5.88 18.44
N GLY A 480 35.01 6.33 18.75
CA GLY A 480 33.90 5.49 19.20
C GLY A 480 33.44 4.52 18.12
N ARG A 481 32.83 3.41 18.54
CA ARG A 481 32.50 2.29 17.65
C ARG A 481 31.00 2.19 17.40
N LEU A 482 30.63 2.12 16.12
CA LEU A 482 29.28 1.75 15.70
C LEU A 482 29.27 0.29 15.24
N LEU A 483 28.50 -0.55 15.93
CA LEU A 483 28.33 -1.97 15.66
C LEU A 483 26.89 -2.18 15.15
N LEU A 484 26.76 -2.59 13.89
CA LEU A 484 25.47 -2.75 13.22
C LEU A 484 25.23 -4.20 12.86
N ALA A 485 24.06 -4.72 13.22
CA ALA A 485 23.53 -5.96 12.70
C ALA A 485 22.23 -5.65 11.96
N VAL A 486 22.20 -5.88 10.65
CA VAL A 486 21.06 -5.59 9.79
C VAL A 486 20.81 -6.74 8.81
N PRO A 487 19.54 -7.01 8.44
CA PRO A 487 19.19 -7.98 7.41
C PRO A 487 19.83 -7.60 6.07
N VAL A 488 20.72 -8.45 5.55
CA VAL A 488 21.34 -8.24 4.23
C VAL A 488 20.34 -8.62 3.14
N LEU A 489 19.66 -7.62 2.57
CA LEU A 489 18.55 -7.79 1.64
C LEU A 489 18.94 -8.65 0.43
N SER A 490 20.15 -8.51 -0.10
CA SER A 490 20.63 -9.28 -1.26
C SER A 490 20.83 -10.76 -0.93
N ALA A 491 21.31 -11.09 0.27
CA ALA A 491 21.42 -12.46 0.74
C ALA A 491 20.02 -13.07 0.94
N LEU A 492 19.12 -12.32 1.58
CA LEU A 492 17.74 -12.74 1.81
C LEU A 492 16.98 -12.90 0.50
N SER A 493 17.18 -12.01 -0.48
CA SER A 493 16.56 -12.13 -1.80
C SER A 493 17.01 -13.40 -2.53
N ARG A 494 18.28 -13.80 -2.40
CA ARG A 494 18.81 -15.06 -2.96
C ARG A 494 18.23 -16.28 -2.26
N LEU A 495 18.10 -16.22 -0.93
CA LEU A 495 17.46 -17.29 -0.15
C LEU A 495 15.97 -17.40 -0.52
N PHE A 496 15.25 -16.29 -0.62
CA PHE A 496 13.83 -16.27 -0.89
C PHE A 496 13.45 -16.87 -2.24
N VAL A 497 14.32 -16.77 -3.26
CA VAL A 497 14.11 -17.38 -4.58
C VAL A 497 14.68 -18.79 -4.70
N ASN A 498 15.34 -19.31 -3.66
CA ASN A 498 15.89 -20.65 -3.69
C ASN A 498 14.76 -21.68 -3.64
N GLU A 499 14.69 -22.54 -4.66
CA GLU A 499 13.67 -23.59 -4.79
C GLU A 499 13.84 -24.71 -3.74
N SER A 500 15.00 -24.81 -3.10
CA SER A 500 15.26 -25.83 -2.08
C SER A 500 14.64 -25.52 -0.71
N LEU A 501 14.17 -24.28 -0.48
CA LEU A 501 13.53 -23.90 0.79
C LEU A 501 12.07 -24.36 0.81
N SER A 502 11.69 -24.97 1.93
CA SER A 502 10.30 -25.24 2.28
C SER A 502 9.51 -23.93 2.44
N ASP A 503 8.18 -24.05 2.46
CA ASP A 503 7.30 -22.89 2.65
C ASP A 503 7.54 -22.21 4.01
N ALA A 504 7.81 -22.98 5.06
CA ALA A 504 8.12 -22.45 6.39
C ALA A 504 9.45 -21.67 6.42
N GLU A 505 10.50 -22.20 5.80
CA GLU A 505 11.79 -21.51 5.69
C GLU A 505 11.68 -20.25 4.83
N ARG A 506 10.91 -20.32 3.73
CA ARG A 506 10.65 -19.16 2.86
C ARG A 506 9.86 -18.08 3.59
N PHE A 507 8.89 -18.47 4.41
CA PHE A 507 8.15 -17.58 5.28
C PHE A 507 9.07 -16.94 6.34
N PHE A 508 9.97 -17.70 6.94
CA PHE A 508 10.98 -17.15 7.85
C PHE A 508 11.87 -16.10 7.16
N VAL A 509 12.39 -16.41 5.96
CA VAL A 509 13.19 -15.45 5.17
C VAL A 509 12.37 -14.18 4.86
N MET A 510 11.09 -14.33 4.52
CA MET A 510 10.17 -13.21 4.29
C MET A 510 10.01 -12.35 5.56
N ARG A 511 9.83 -12.96 6.74
CA ARG A 511 9.74 -12.22 8.01
C ARG A 511 11.02 -11.43 8.31
N VAL A 512 12.20 -12.01 8.02
CA VAL A 512 13.47 -11.28 8.16
C VAL A 512 13.57 -10.11 7.17
N MET A 513 12.95 -10.21 5.99
CA MET A 513 12.94 -9.14 4.99
C MET A 513 11.97 -7.99 5.32
N TYR A 514 10.80 -8.29 5.87
CA TYR A 514 9.69 -7.33 6.01
C TYR A 514 9.32 -6.97 7.46
N GLY A 515 9.98 -7.59 8.44
CA GLY A 515 9.60 -7.51 9.85
C GLY A 515 8.61 -8.61 10.22
N GLY A 516 8.47 -8.87 11.51
CA GLY A 516 7.50 -9.82 12.02
C GLY A 516 6.05 -9.33 11.92
N GLN A 517 5.85 -8.02 11.70
CA GLN A 517 4.56 -7.36 11.52
C GLN A 517 3.58 -7.55 12.70
N VAL A 518 4.12 -7.82 13.89
CA VAL A 518 3.31 -7.99 15.11
C VAL A 518 2.79 -6.67 15.66
N ASP A 519 3.46 -5.54 15.36
CA ASP A 519 3.00 -4.22 15.73
C ASP A 519 3.43 -3.12 14.73
N ALA A 520 3.09 -1.86 15.01
CA ALA A 520 3.41 -0.73 14.13
C ALA A 520 4.91 -0.41 14.00
N PHE A 521 5.74 -0.94 14.91
CA PHE A 521 7.18 -0.76 14.99
C PHE A 521 7.94 -1.96 14.41
N ASP A 522 7.38 -3.18 14.44
CA ASP A 522 7.94 -4.40 13.85
C ASP A 522 7.70 -4.52 12.33
N VAL A 523 8.03 -3.45 11.59
CA VAL A 523 7.93 -3.40 10.13
C VAL A 523 9.24 -2.93 9.54
N HIS A 524 9.84 -3.73 8.65
CA HIS A 524 11.04 -3.35 7.93
C HIS A 524 10.64 -2.51 6.71
N ARG A 525 11.03 -1.23 6.73
CA ARG A 525 10.66 -0.21 5.73
C ARG A 525 11.83 0.12 4.78
N VAL A 526 13.04 -0.33 5.10
CA VAL A 526 14.23 -0.20 4.26
C VAL A 526 15.00 -1.50 4.19
N GLY A 527 15.45 -1.87 2.99
CA GLY A 527 16.38 -2.97 2.80
C GLY A 527 17.82 -2.47 2.72
N LEU A 528 18.70 -3.10 3.48
CA LEU A 528 20.11 -2.77 3.55
C LEU A 528 20.93 -3.86 2.84
N ASN A 529 22.03 -3.47 2.20
CA ASN A 529 22.98 -4.40 1.61
C ASN A 529 24.36 -4.11 2.20
N ASP A 530 25.30 -5.04 2.00
CA ASP A 530 26.71 -4.75 2.26
C ASP A 530 27.06 -3.42 1.62
N VAL A 531 27.38 -2.48 2.51
CA VAL A 531 27.98 -1.23 2.15
C VAL A 531 29.41 -1.61 1.83
N ASP A 532 29.73 -1.82 0.55
CA ASP A 532 31.12 -1.70 0.13
C ASP A 532 31.61 -0.37 0.74
N SER A 533 32.59 -0.46 1.63
CA SER A 533 33.10 0.61 2.49
C SER A 533 33.65 1.84 1.72
N GLY A 534 33.44 1.90 0.41
CA GLY A 534 33.82 2.98 -0.51
C GLY A 534 32.68 3.89 -1.00
N ASP A 535 31.40 3.54 -0.88
CA ASP A 535 30.29 4.29 -1.53
C ASP A 535 29.51 5.26 -0.63
N PHE A 536 29.87 5.38 0.65
CA PHE A 536 29.45 6.55 1.42
C PHE A 536 30.25 7.77 0.96
N PRO A 537 29.60 8.90 0.64
CA PRO A 537 30.32 10.08 0.20
C PRO A 537 31.25 10.56 1.32
N ARG A 538 32.56 10.30 1.17
CA ARG A 538 33.66 10.89 1.96
C ARG A 538 33.70 12.44 1.93
N LYS A 539 32.72 13.09 1.31
CA LYS A 539 32.56 14.54 1.33
C LYS A 539 31.80 14.94 2.59
N ARG A 540 32.60 15.23 3.63
CA ARG A 540 32.26 15.64 5.01
C ARG A 540 32.15 14.47 6.00
N GLY A 541 33.33 13.99 6.40
CA GLY A 541 33.62 13.42 7.73
C GLY A 541 32.48 12.69 8.41
N LEU A 542 32.02 11.60 7.81
CA LEU A 542 31.19 10.58 8.45
C LEU A 542 31.84 9.25 8.03
N LEU A 543 32.17 8.46 9.05
CA LEU A 543 33.15 7.35 9.13
C LEU A 543 34.58 7.80 9.46
#